data_AF-A0A357FWW2-F1
#
_entry.id   AF-A0A357FWW2-F1
#
_cell.length_a   1.000
_cell.length_b   1.000
_cell.length_c   1.000
_cell.angle_alpha   90.00
_cell.angle_beta   90.00
_cell.angle_gamma   90.00
#
_symmetry.space_group_name_H-M   'P 1'
#
loop_
_entity.id
_entity.type
_entity.pdbx_description
1 polymer ?
#
loop_
_entity_poly.entity_id
_entity_poly.type
_entity_poly.pdbx_seq_one_letter_code
_entity_poly.pdbx_strand_id
1 'polypeptide(L)'
;LGAQLPAADKAKVEAAIADLKAVMDGEDSEAINSKLNALAQASMKIGEMAYRKAQEAETGEPDSAAAEPVSPAGEAEVVDADFTDIELEDDDNNKGKKTG
;
A
#
# COMPACT_ATOMS: atom_id res chain seq x y z
N LEU A 1 6.40 -13.78 6.28
CA LEU A 1 6.43 -12.61 7.19
C LEU A 1 6.64 -12.95 8.68
N GLY A 2 6.25 -14.12 9.20
CA GLY A 2 6.31 -14.40 10.65
C GLY A 2 7.68 -14.74 11.29
N ALA A 3 8.75 -14.84 10.49
CA ALA A 3 10.08 -15.27 10.96
C ALA A 3 11.08 -14.13 11.20
N GLN A 4 10.71 -12.88 10.89
CA GLN A 4 11.66 -11.75 10.81
C GLN A 4 11.24 -10.54 11.66
N LEU A 5 10.18 -10.70 12.47
CA LEU A 5 9.80 -9.72 13.50
C LEU A 5 10.74 -9.83 14.71
N PRO A 6 11.08 -8.71 15.37
CA PRO A 6 11.67 -8.74 16.69
C PRO A 6 10.79 -9.58 17.63
N ALA A 7 11.42 -10.47 18.42
CA ALA A 7 10.69 -11.39 19.30
C ALA A 7 9.72 -10.67 20.25
N ALA A 8 10.09 -9.46 20.72
CA ALA A 8 9.25 -8.62 21.55
C ALA A 8 7.98 -8.13 20.84
N ASP A 9 8.08 -7.76 19.56
CA ASP A 9 6.92 -7.29 18.79
C ASP A 9 6.03 -8.44 18.36
N LYS A 10 6.62 -9.59 18.03
CA LYS A 10 5.86 -10.83 17.80
C LYS A 10 5.05 -11.23 19.05
N ALA A 11 5.67 -11.21 20.23
CA ALA A 11 4.99 -11.52 21.48
C ALA A 11 3.84 -10.54 21.79
N LYS A 12 4.01 -9.24 21.51
CA LYS A 12 2.94 -8.24 21.67
C LYS A 12 1.75 -8.50 20.75
N VAL A 13 2.00 -8.88 19.50
CA VAL A 13 0.95 -9.20 18.53
C VAL A 13 0.20 -10.46 18.94
N GLU A 14 0.92 -11.51 19.33
CA GLU A 14 0.31 -12.75 19.83
C GLU A 14 -0.54 -12.51 21.09
N ALA A 15 -0.06 -11.66 22.00
CA ALA A 15 -0.84 -11.24 23.17
C ALA A 15 -2.09 -10.44 22.77
N ALA A 16 -1.98 -9.48 21.86
CA ALA A 16 -3.13 -8.71 21.38
C ALA A 16 -4.19 -9.59 20.68
N ILE A 17 -3.75 -10.61 19.93
CA ILE A 17 -4.65 -11.61 19.33
C ILE A 17 -5.36 -12.43 20.41
N ALA A 18 -4.63 -12.88 21.43
CA ALA A 18 -5.21 -13.66 22.53
C ALA A 18 -6.21 -12.83 23.34
N ASP A 19 -5.87 -11.57 23.64
CA ASP A 19 -6.73 -10.64 24.35
C ASP A 19 -8.02 -10.34 23.57
N LEU A 20 -7.92 -10.10 22.26
CA LEU A 20 -9.10 -9.91 21.41
C LEU A 20 -9.96 -11.18 21.38
N LYS A 21 -9.33 -12.36 21.25
CA LYS A 21 -10.03 -13.65 21.30
C LYS A 21 -10.80 -13.87 22.60
N ALA A 22 -10.25 -13.44 23.73
CA ALA A 22 -10.89 -13.61 25.03
C ALA A 22 -12.16 -12.77 25.20
N VAL A 23 -12.28 -11.66 24.46
CA VAL A 23 -13.41 -10.73 24.60
C VAL A 23 -14.38 -10.76 23.41
N MET A 24 -13.98 -11.28 22.25
CA MET A 24 -14.80 -11.19 21.02
C MET A 24 -16.09 -11.98 21.05
N ASP A 25 -16.18 -13.00 21.90
CA ASP A 25 -17.40 -13.81 22.07
C ASP A 25 -18.38 -13.18 23.09
N GLY A 26 -17.99 -12.06 23.71
CA GLY A 26 -18.81 -11.31 24.67
C GLY A 26 -19.65 -10.20 24.03
N GLU A 27 -20.37 -9.45 24.87
CA GLU A 27 -21.26 -8.36 24.44
C GLU A 27 -20.67 -6.96 24.71
N ASP A 28 -19.50 -6.89 25.36
CA ASP A 28 -18.81 -5.63 25.65
C ASP A 28 -18.13 -5.08 24.40
N SER A 29 -18.93 -4.36 23.62
CA SER A 29 -18.51 -3.74 22.36
C SER A 29 -17.36 -2.76 22.56
N GLU A 30 -17.25 -2.11 23.72
CA GLU A 30 -16.18 -1.17 24.01
C GLU A 30 -14.85 -1.92 24.25
N ALA A 31 -14.89 -3.01 25.02
CA ALA A 31 -13.74 -3.89 25.21
C ALA A 31 -13.27 -4.50 23.88
N ILE A 32 -14.20 -5.00 23.05
CA ILE A 32 -13.87 -5.58 21.74
C ILE A 32 -13.21 -4.54 20.83
N ASN A 33 -13.78 -3.34 20.71
CA ASN A 33 -13.22 -2.27 19.88
C ASN A 33 -11.85 -1.80 20.37
N SER A 34 -11.64 -1.75 21.69
CA SER A 34 -10.36 -1.40 22.29
C SER A 34 -9.29 -2.44 21.95
N LYS A 35 -9.58 -3.73 22.13
CA LYS A 35 -8.66 -4.83 21.80
C LYS A 35 -8.41 -4.94 20.29
N LEU A 36 -9.42 -4.68 19.46
CA LEU A 36 -9.30 -4.65 18.01
C LEU A 36 -8.37 -3.52 17.55
N ASN A 37 -8.50 -2.32 18.12
CA ASN A 37 -7.60 -1.20 17.85
C ASN A 37 -6.16 -1.52 18.25
N ALA A 38 -5.95 -2.15 19.41
CA ALA A 38 -4.63 -2.58 19.85
C ALA A 38 -4.00 -3.58 18.87
N LEU A 39 -4.77 -4.56 18.37
CA LEU A 39 -4.32 -5.50 17.36
C LEU A 39 -4.01 -4.83 16.02
N ALA A 40 -4.85 -3.88 15.59
CA ALA A 40 -4.64 -3.13 14.35
C ALA A 40 -3.35 -2.31 14.39
N GLN A 41 -3.10 -1.58 15.48
CA GLN A 41 -1.86 -0.81 15.68
C GLN A 41 -0.62 -1.70 15.68
N ALA A 42 -0.72 -2.87 16.33
CA ALA A 42 0.36 -3.84 16.33
C ALA A 42 0.63 -4.34 14.89
N SER A 43 -0.43 -4.64 14.12
CA SER A 43 -0.37 -5.11 12.73
C SER A 43 0.23 -4.06 11.78
N MET A 44 -0.11 -2.78 11.94
CA MET A 44 0.47 -1.70 11.14
C MET A 44 1.99 -1.60 11.33
N LYS A 45 2.48 -1.70 12.57
CA LYS A 45 3.93 -1.75 12.84
C LYS A 45 4.61 -2.93 12.14
N ILE A 46 3.96 -4.09 12.07
CA ILE A 46 4.49 -5.22 11.31
C ILE A 46 4.57 -4.89 9.82
N GLY A 47 3.50 -4.32 9.26
CA GLY A 47 3.44 -3.92 7.86
C GLY A 47 4.57 -2.97 7.50
N GLU A 48 4.82 -1.98 8.35
CA GLU A 48 5.91 -1.02 8.15
C GLU A 48 7.29 -1.69 8.23
N MET A 49 7.52 -2.58 9.20
CA MET A 49 8.77 -3.35 9.28
C MET A 49 8.96 -4.28 8.07
N ALA A 50 7.89 -4.93 7.61
CA ALA A 50 7.92 -5.78 6.44
C ALA A 50 8.23 -4.99 5.17
N TYR A 51 7.65 -3.80 5.03
CA TYR A 51 7.88 -2.91 3.89
C TYR A 51 9.30 -2.35 3.88
N ARG A 52 9.81 -1.84 5.02
CA ARG A 52 11.22 -1.41 5.16
C ARG A 52 12.19 -2.53 4.80
N LYS A 53 11.88 -3.75 5.24
CA LYS A 53 12.70 -4.91 4.94
C LYS A 53 12.64 -5.33 3.47
N ALA A 54 11.48 -5.19 2.82
CA ALA A 54 11.36 -5.43 1.39
C ALA A 54 12.23 -4.44 0.60
N GLN A 55 12.24 -3.15 0.98
CA GLN A 55 13.14 -2.16 0.36
C GLN A 55 14.63 -2.45 0.60
N GLU A 56 15.01 -2.87 1.81
CA GLU A 56 16.40 -3.26 2.09
C GLU A 56 16.83 -4.52 1.31
N ALA A 57 15.91 -5.47 1.09
CA ALA A 57 16.17 -6.65 0.28
C ALA A 57 16.28 -6.32 -1.23
N GLU A 58 15.60 -5.28 -1.70
CA GLU A 58 15.67 -4.80 -3.08
C GLU A 58 16.93 -3.95 -3.36
N THR A 59 17.58 -3.41 -2.32
CA THR A 59 18.82 -2.62 -2.42
C THR A 59 20.10 -3.49 -2.37
N GLY A 60 19.95 -4.82 -2.49
CA GLY A 60 21.01 -5.82 -2.35
C GLY A 60 21.69 -6.28 -3.65
N GLU A 61 21.49 -5.60 -4.78
CA GLU A 61 22.16 -5.93 -6.04
C GLU A 61 23.07 -4.75 -6.48
N PRO A 62 24.41 -4.87 -6.38
CA PRO A 62 25.31 -3.94 -7.04
C PRO A 62 25.50 -4.41 -8.48
N ASP A 63 24.57 -4.11 -9.39
CA ASP A 63 24.92 -4.06 -10.81
C ASP A 63 25.32 -2.62 -11.15
N SER A 64 26.58 -2.31 -10.82
CA SER A 64 27.28 -1.21 -11.45
C SER A 64 27.82 -1.72 -12.78
N ALA A 65 26.99 -1.69 -13.82
CA ALA A 65 27.43 -1.74 -15.20
C ALA A 65 27.09 -0.42 -15.91
N ALA A 66 28.13 0.41 -15.95
CA ALA A 66 28.37 1.49 -16.90
C ALA A 66 27.46 2.73 -16.84
N ALA A 67 28.07 3.80 -16.34
CA ALA A 67 27.67 5.17 -16.63
C ALA A 67 27.62 5.44 -18.14
N GLU A 68 26.50 5.98 -18.62
CA GLU A 68 26.50 7.05 -19.63
C GLU A 68 25.53 8.15 -19.18
N PRO A 69 25.90 9.45 -19.24
CA PRO A 69 25.04 10.54 -18.84
C PRO A 69 24.16 10.97 -20.04
N VAL A 70 22.86 10.74 -19.95
CA VAL A 70 21.88 11.42 -20.80
C VAL A 70 20.80 12.06 -19.92
N SER A 71 20.69 13.37 -20.05
CA SER A 71 19.85 14.26 -19.25
C SER A 71 18.34 14.14 -19.58
N PRO A 72 17.45 14.93 -18.95
CA PRO A 72 16.25 14.48 -18.27
C PRO A 72 14.98 14.54 -19.13
N ALA A 73 14.16 13.49 -19.15
CA ALA A 73 12.74 13.60 -19.50
C ALA A 73 12.05 12.25 -19.27
N GLY A 74 10.85 12.30 -18.69
CA GLY A 74 9.81 11.35 -19.02
C GLY A 74 9.46 10.35 -17.93
N GLU A 75 8.47 10.74 -17.12
CA GLU A 75 7.47 9.87 -16.51
C GLU A 75 7.93 8.70 -15.63
N ALA A 76 8.28 9.01 -14.39
CA ALA A 76 7.65 8.24 -13.30
C ALA A 76 6.15 8.57 -13.36
N GLU A 77 5.33 7.60 -13.73
CA GLU A 77 3.87 7.66 -13.64
C GLU A 77 3.47 7.72 -12.16
N VAL A 78 3.70 8.88 -11.56
CA VAL A 78 3.08 9.28 -10.30
C VAL A 78 1.64 9.56 -10.69
N VAL A 79 0.79 8.56 -10.49
CA VAL A 79 -0.66 8.69 -10.62
C VAL A 79 -1.12 9.62 -9.49
N ASP A 80 -1.09 10.91 -9.76
CA ASP A 80 -1.70 11.92 -8.90
C ASP A 80 -3.21 11.66 -8.96
N ALA A 81 -3.79 11.47 -7.79
CA ALA A 81 -5.21 11.25 -7.61
C ALA A 81 -5.96 12.55 -7.92
N ASP A 82 -6.10 12.87 -9.20
CA ASP A 82 -7.01 13.92 -9.65
C ASP A 82 -8.18 13.32 -10.43
N PHE A 83 -9.34 13.54 -9.85
CA PHE A 83 -10.64 13.13 -10.31
C PHE A 83 -11.05 14.09 -11.42
N THR A 84 -10.91 13.72 -12.70
CA THR A 84 -11.56 14.48 -13.78
C THR A 84 -11.92 13.63 -14.98
N ASP A 85 -13.23 13.65 -15.23
CA ASP A 85 -14.00 13.40 -16.43
C ASP A 85 -13.89 12.06 -17.17
N ILE A 86 -15.03 11.36 -17.11
CA ILE A 86 -15.46 10.36 -18.05
C ILE A 86 -15.53 11.04 -19.43
N GLU A 87 -14.58 10.75 -20.30
CA GLU A 87 -14.69 11.09 -21.73
C GLU A 87 -15.92 10.37 -22.28
N LEU A 88 -17.00 11.12 -22.44
CA LEU A 88 -18.10 10.77 -23.33
C LEU A 88 -17.52 10.66 -24.74
N GLU A 89 -17.66 9.47 -25.31
CA GLU A 89 -17.19 9.06 -26.63
C GLU A 89 -17.50 10.12 -27.72
N ASP A 90 -16.43 10.64 -28.34
CA ASP A 90 -16.46 11.37 -29.61
C ASP A 90 -16.84 10.42 -30.76
N ASP A 91 -17.94 10.68 -31.47
CA ASP A 91 -18.20 10.14 -32.82
C ASP A 91 -18.50 11.30 -33.78
N ASP A 92 -17.40 11.93 -34.22
CA ASP A 92 -17.34 12.95 -35.26
C ASP A 92 -17.32 12.29 -36.65
N ASN A 93 -18.47 12.30 -37.36
CA ASN A 93 -18.54 11.89 -38.77
C ASN A 93 -19.03 13.04 -39.67
N ASN A 94 -18.21 14.08 -39.78
CA ASN A 94 -18.34 15.13 -40.80
C ASN A 94 -17.72 14.68 -42.14
N LYS A 95 -18.56 14.19 -43.06
CA LYS A 95 -18.22 14.06 -44.50
C LYS A 95 -19.03 15.06 -45.31
N GLY A 96 -18.35 16.15 -45.71
CA GLY A 96 -18.97 17.31 -46.35
C GLY A 96 -19.31 17.19 -47.84
N LYS A 97 -19.92 18.27 -48.34
CA LYS A 97 -19.81 18.94 -49.66
C LYS A 97 -21.12 19.69 -49.94
N LYS A 98 -21.11 21.02 -49.83
CA LYS A 98 -20.94 22.01 -50.92
C LYS A 98 -22.20 22.26 -51.77
N THR A 99 -22.69 23.50 -51.65
CA THR A 99 -23.15 24.42 -52.72
C THR A 99 -24.31 24.01 -53.63
N GLY A 100 -25.32 24.89 -53.71
CA GLY A 100 -26.27 24.98 -54.82
C GLY A 100 -27.72 25.09 -54.36
#